data_AF-A0A7X7KLJ4-F1
#
_entry.id   AF-A0A7X7KLJ4-F1
#
_cell.length_a   1.000
_cell.length_b   1.000
_cell.length_c   1.000
_cell.angle_alpha   90.00
_cell.angle_beta   90.00
_cell.angle_gamma   90.00
#
_symmetry.space_group_name_H-M   'P 1'
#
loop_
_entity.id
_entity.type
_entity.pdbx_description
1 polymer ?
#
loop_
_entity_poly.entity_id
_entity_poly.type
_entity_poly.pdbx_seq_one_letter_code
_entity_poly.pdbx_strand_id
1 'polypeptide(L)' 'MHLVVSLTVSESKRLIARGVAQCDAVQRARDRGVIAIGSGTTNAYVIEELTGSPIDKT' A
#
# COMPACT_ATOMS: atom_id res chain seq x y z
N MET A 1 -18.29 14.10 -22.97
CA MET A 1 -17.44 12.92 -23.17
C MET A 1 -17.02 12.41 -21.80
N HIS A 2 -17.23 11.14 -21.48
CA HIS A 2 -16.79 10.53 -20.21
C HIS A 2 -15.87 9.35 -20.49
N LEU A 3 -14.74 9.31 -19.78
CA LEU A 3 -13.77 8.23 -19.83
C LEU A 3 -13.94 7.41 -18.55
N VAL A 4 -14.08 6.09 -18.70
CA VAL A 4 -14.11 5.15 -17.58
C VAL A 4 -12.84 4.32 -17.63
N VAL A 5 -12.11 4.28 -16.52
CA VAL A 5 -10.91 3.45 -16.35
C VAL A 5 -11.23 2.38 -15.32
N SER A 6 -11.01 1.12 -15.67
CA SER A 6 -11.11 -0.01 -14.75
C SER A 6 -9.71 -0.54 -14.46
N LEU A 7 -9.40 -0.76 -13.19
CA LEU A 7 -8.14 -1.33 -12.75
C LEU A 7 -8.31 -2.83 -12.53
N THR A 8 -7.24 -3.59 -12.78
CA THR A 8 -7.14 -4.97 -12.28
C THR A 8 -7.09 -4.99 -10.75
N VAL A 9 -7.28 -6.17 -10.17
CA VAL A 9 -7.20 -6.35 -8.71
C VAL A 9 -5.82 -5.96 -8.17
N SER A 10 -4.73 -6.32 -8.84
CA SER A 10 -3.36 -5.98 -8.43
C SER A 10 -3.09 -4.48 -8.54
N GLU A 11 -3.52 -3.84 -9.63
CA GLU A 11 -3.40 -2.38 -9.79
C GLU A 11 -4.21 -1.62 -8.74
N SER A 12 -5.41 -2.10 -8.42
CA SER A 12 -6.25 -1.52 -7.36
C SER A 12 -5.57 -1.61 -5.99
N LYS A 13 -5.02 -2.79 -5.65
CA LYS A 13 -4.27 -2.98 -4.38
C LYS A 13 -3.03 -2.09 -4.32
N ARG A 14 -2.30 -1.96 -5.43
CA ARG A 14 -1.14 -1.06 -5.52
C ARG A 14 -1.53 0.40 -5.37
N LEU A 15 -2.64 0.83 -5.98
CA LEU A 15 -3.16 2.18 -5.81
C LEU A 15 -3.48 2.47 -4.33
N ILE A 16 -4.18 1.55 -3.67
CA ILE A 16 -4.48 1.64 -2.23
C ILE A 16 -3.17 1.73 -1.42
N ALA A 17 -2.19 0.87 -1.70
CA ALA A 17 -0.91 0.85 -1.00
C ALA A 17 -0.14 2.17 -1.11
N ARG A 18 -0.08 2.77 -2.31
CA ARG A 18 0.53 4.10 -2.50
C ARG A 18 -0.18 5.18 -1.69
N GLY A 19 -1.51 5.17 -1.70
CA GLY A 19 -2.31 6.11 -0.91
C GLY A 19 -2.05 5.97 0.59
N VAL A 20 -2.10 4.73 1.11
CA VAL A 20 -1.83 4.43 2.53
C VAL A 20 -0.41 4.84 2.93
N ALA A 21 0.59 4.54 2.11
CA ALA A 21 1.97 4.94 2.37
C ALA A 21 2.09 6.47 2.50
N GLN A 22 1.36 7.25 1.71
CA GLN A 22 1.39 8.72 1.75
C GLN A 22 0.56 9.35 2.87
N CYS A 23 -0.21 8.58 3.65
CA CYS A 23 -0.97 9.15 4.78
C CYS A 23 -0.04 9.70 5.87
N ASP A 24 -0.31 10.91 6.37
CA ASP A 24 0.52 11.54 7.40
C ASP A 24 0.68 10.69 8.67
N ALA A 25 -0.38 10.00 9.09
CA ALA A 25 -0.33 9.12 10.26
C ALA A 25 0.64 7.96 10.05
N VAL A 26 0.70 7.42 8.81
CA VAL A 26 1.61 6.34 8.44
C VAL A 26 3.05 6.85 8.35
N GLN A 27 3.28 8.00 7.71
CA GLN A 27 4.62 8.61 7.64
C GLN A 27 5.17 8.95 9.04
N ARG A 28 4.36 9.56 9.92
CA ARG A 28 4.77 9.83 11.31
C ARG A 28 5.10 8.54 12.09
N ALA A 29 4.29 7.50 11.94
CA ALA A 29 4.54 6.22 12.59
C ALA A 29 5.78 5.52 12.05
N ARG A 30 6.09 5.68 10.75
CA ARG A 30 7.31 5.17 10.13
C ARG A 30 8.57 5.81 10.73
N ASP A 31 8.54 7.11 10.96
CA ASP A 31 9.70 7.86 11.43
C ASP A 31 9.92 7.73 12.94
N ARG A 32 8.85 7.64 13.73
CA ARG A 32 8.90 7.82 15.20
C ARG A 32 8.08 6.82 16.00
N GLY A 33 7.52 5.80 15.36
CA GLY A 33 6.59 4.89 16.01
C GLY A 33 6.66 3.47 15.48
N VAL A 34 5.53 2.77 15.58
CA VAL A 34 5.38 1.39 15.12
C VAL A 34 4.17 1.33 14.19
N ILE A 35 4.35 0.69 13.05
CA ILE A 35 3.26 0.37 12.12
C ILE A 35 2.97 -1.12 12.26
N ALA A 36 1.79 -1.46 12.77
CA ALA A 36 1.32 -2.84 12.78
C ALA A 36 0.75 -3.20 11.40
N ILE A 37 1.36 -4.19 10.74
CA ILE A 37 0.91 -4.71 9.44
C ILE A 37 0.24 -6.07 9.66
N GLY A 38 -1.06 -6.15 9.36
CA GLY A 38 -1.78 -7.41 9.37
C GLY A 38 -1.48 -8.26 8.12
N SER A 39 -1.70 -9.58 8.22
CA SER A 39 -1.60 -10.46 7.05
C SER A 39 -2.68 -10.14 6.01
N GLY A 40 -2.34 -10.30 4.74
CA GLY A 40 -3.27 -10.13 3.63
C GLY A 40 -2.60 -9.63 2.36
N THR A 41 -3.12 -10.05 1.21
CA THR A 41 -2.50 -9.74 -0.08
C THR A 41 -2.46 -8.24 -0.39
N THR A 42 -3.38 -7.42 0.12
CA THR A 42 -3.31 -5.95 -0.01
C THR A 42 -2.23 -5.35 0.88
N ASN A 43 -2.10 -5.83 2.11
CA ASN A 43 -1.10 -5.34 3.05
C ASN A 43 0.32 -5.70 2.63
N ALA A 44 0.49 -6.82 1.90
CA ALA A 44 1.73 -7.13 1.21
C ALA A 44 2.15 -5.99 0.26
N TYR A 45 1.20 -5.38 -0.46
CA TYR A 45 1.51 -4.21 -1.27
C TYR A 45 1.87 -2.97 -0.41
N VAL A 46 1.20 -2.78 0.73
CA VAL A 46 1.50 -1.65 1.64
C VAL A 46 2.93 -1.74 2.16
N ILE A 47 3.35 -2.91 2.65
CA ILE A 47 4.70 -3.08 3.19
C ILE A 47 5.79 -2.93 2.11
N GLU A 48 5.53 -3.31 0.86
CA GLU A 48 6.43 -3.03 -0.26
C GLU A 48 6.58 -1.53 -0.52
N GLU A 49 5.49 -0.76 -0.50
CA GLU A 49 5.57 0.71 -0.66
C GLU A 49 6.33 1.37 0.50
N LEU A 50 6.17 0.85 1.72
CA LEU A 50 6.85 1.40 2.91
C LEU A 50 8.34 1.02 2.98
N THR A 51 8.71 -0.16 2.49
CA THR A 51 10.09 -0.68 2.56
C THR A 51 10.89 -0.45 1.29
N GLY A 52 10.24 -0.23 0.14
CA GLY A 52 10.87 -0.15 -1.17
C GLY A 52 11.37 -1.49 -1.72
N SER A 53 11.11 -2.59 -1.01
CA SER A 53 11.56 -3.94 -1.36
C SER A 53 10.36 -4.82 -1.71
N PRO A 54 10.48 -5.68 -2.74
CA PRO A 54 9.44 -6.65 -3.04
C PRO A 54 9.30 -7.66 -1.89
N ILE A 55 8.06 -8.06 -1.60
CA ILE A 55 7.76 -9.08 -0.61
C ILE A 55 7.01 -10.22 -1.28
N ASP A 56 7.29 -11.44 -0.82
CA ASP A 56 6.52 -12.60 -1.20
C ASP A 56 5.05 -12.42 -0.77
N LYS A 57 4.13 -12.53 -1.74
CA LYS A 57 2.70 -12.26 -1.53
C LYS A 57 1.89 -13.55 -1.33
N THR A 58 2.59 -14.68 -1.18
CA THR A 58 2.05 -16.04 -1.18
C THR A 58 1.68 -16.52 0.21
#